data_AF-A0A117M8F6-F1
#
_entry.id   AF-A0A117M8F6-F1
#
_cell.length_a   1.000
_cell.length_b   1.000
_cell.length_c   1.000
_cell.angle_alpha   90.00
_cell.angle_beta   90.00
_cell.angle_gamma   90.00
#
_symmetry.space_group_name_H-M   'P 1'
#
loop_
_entity.id
_entity.type
_entity.pdbx_description
1 polymer ?
#
loop_
_entity_poly.entity_id
_entity_poly.type
_entity_poly.pdbx_seq_one_letter_code
_entity_poly.pdbx_strand_id
1 'polypeptide(L)'
;MLNLDYLCTKTGQEIGETGDKTILQKALGVLREDGVYAMFLWLEKEDNEIRKKLNNLLNNEEIKKYLLQNSKCFPDNFKGFCETLSEVAKDIDRLFFLKKILERSLTYALYHAKIKDEENVEEV
;
A
#
# COMPACT_ATOMS: atom_id res chain seq x y z
N MET A 1 1.36 -14.32 17.86
CA MET A 1 0.52 -13.73 16.79
C MET A 1 1.12 -12.37 16.48
N LEU A 2 1.51 -12.11 15.23
CA LEU A 2 2.11 -10.82 14.86
C LEU A 2 0.99 -9.77 14.71
N ASN A 3 1.22 -8.54 15.17
CA ASN A 3 0.28 -7.44 14.97
C ASN A 3 0.39 -6.94 13.52
N LEU A 4 -0.71 -6.94 12.77
CA LEU A 4 -0.72 -6.44 11.39
C LEU A 4 -0.46 -4.93 11.30
N ASP A 5 -0.81 -4.16 12.34
CA ASP A 5 -0.51 -2.74 12.40
C ASP A 5 1.01 -2.49 12.44
N TYR A 6 1.78 -3.38 13.07
CA TYR A 6 3.24 -3.32 13.05
C TYR A 6 3.81 -3.45 11.62
N LEU A 7 3.24 -4.34 10.80
CA LEU A 7 3.62 -4.45 9.38
C LEU A 7 3.27 -3.17 8.61
N CYS A 8 2.11 -2.59 8.89
CA CYS A 8 1.72 -1.31 8.29
C CYS A 8 2.68 -0.18 8.70
N THR A 9 3.11 -0.12 9.96
CA THR A 9 4.09 0.85 10.45
C THR A 9 5.43 0.69 9.75
N LYS A 10 5.95 -0.54 9.69
CA LYS A 10 7.25 -0.83 9.06
C LYS A 10 7.25 -0.45 7.57
N THR A 11 6.26 -0.92 6.82
CA THR A 11 6.13 -0.55 5.40
C THR A 11 5.86 0.94 5.23
N GLY A 12 5.07 1.54 6.13
CA GLY A 12 4.82 2.98 6.16
C GLY A 12 6.12 3.79 6.28
N GLN A 13 6.98 3.44 7.23
CA GLN A 13 8.30 4.07 7.39
C GLN A 13 9.15 3.90 6.13
N GLU A 14 9.31 2.67 5.62
CA GLU A 14 10.09 2.39 4.41
C GLU A 14 9.59 3.16 3.18
N ILE A 15 8.28 3.35 3.03
CA ILE A 15 7.69 4.15 1.95
C ILE A 15 7.92 5.63 2.20
N GLY A 16 7.67 6.13 3.42
CA GLY A 16 7.76 7.55 3.75
C GLY A 16 9.19 8.10 3.73
N GLU A 17 10.21 7.26 3.97
CA GLU A 17 11.62 7.66 3.88
C GLU A 17 12.02 8.08 2.46
N THR A 18 11.47 7.42 1.44
CA THR A 18 11.86 7.64 0.03
C THR A 18 10.76 8.25 -0.83
N GLY A 19 9.51 8.18 -0.39
CA GLY A 19 8.34 8.55 -1.16
C GLY A 19 8.05 10.05 -1.11
N ASP A 20 7.55 10.58 -2.22
CA ASP A 20 7.10 11.98 -2.30
C ASP A 20 5.78 12.17 -1.55
N LYS A 21 5.72 13.19 -0.67
CA LYS A 21 4.54 13.52 0.12
C LYS A 21 3.30 13.77 -0.73
N THR A 22 3.43 14.45 -1.87
CA THR A 22 2.30 14.75 -2.77
C THR A 22 1.77 13.47 -3.41
N ILE A 23 2.65 12.56 -3.82
CA ILE A 23 2.26 11.24 -4.34
C ILE A 23 1.52 10.43 -3.28
N LEU A 24 2.02 10.39 -2.04
CA LEU A 24 1.38 9.68 -0.93
C LEU A 24 0.00 10.24 -0.58
N GLN A 25 -0.15 11.57 -0.56
CA GLN A 25 -1.44 12.23 -0.35
C GLN A 25 -2.45 11.87 -1.44
N LYS A 26 -2.02 11.93 -2.71
CA LYS A 26 -2.87 11.59 -3.85
C LYS A 26 -3.25 10.10 -3.85
N ALA A 27 -2.29 9.19 -3.63
CA ALA A 27 -2.57 7.76 -3.53
C ALA A 27 -3.60 7.45 -2.44
N LEU A 28 -3.45 8.06 -1.26
CA LEU A 28 -4.38 7.90 -0.15
C LEU A 28 -5.77 8.48 -0.47
N GLY A 29 -5.83 9.59 -1.21
CA GLY A 29 -7.08 10.16 -1.74
C GLY A 29 -7.80 9.20 -2.69
N VAL A 30 -7.10 8.72 -3.73
CA VAL A 30 -7.64 7.76 -4.70
C VAL A 30 -8.11 6.48 -4.01
N LEU A 31 -7.36 5.97 -3.02
CA LEU A 31 -7.77 4.78 -2.26
C LEU A 31 -9.09 4.98 -1.50
N ARG A 32 -9.28 6.17 -0.91
CA ARG A 32 -10.46 6.48 -0.10
C ARG A 32 -11.70 6.69 -0.96
N GLU A 33 -11.57 7.49 -2.01
CA GLU A 33 -12.67 7.93 -2.87
C GLU A 33 -12.99 6.92 -4.00
N ASP A 34 -11.96 6.47 -4.73
CA ASP A 34 -12.12 5.65 -5.94
C ASP A 34 -11.85 4.16 -5.72
N GLY A 35 -11.15 3.81 -4.63
CA GLY A 35 -10.94 2.45 -4.18
C GLY A 35 -9.59 1.83 -4.55
N VAL A 36 -9.43 0.54 -4.19
CA VAL A 36 -8.13 -0.17 -4.24
C VAL A 36 -7.60 -0.30 -5.66
N TYR A 37 -8.44 -0.69 -6.61
CA TYR A 37 -8.02 -0.89 -8.00
C TYR A 37 -7.53 0.42 -8.63
N ALA A 38 -8.30 1.50 -8.46
CA ALA A 38 -7.95 2.82 -8.98
C ALA A 38 -6.61 3.31 -8.42
N MET A 39 -6.37 3.10 -7.11
CA MET A 39 -5.11 3.51 -6.47
C MET A 39 -3.90 2.76 -7.04
N PHE A 40 -3.98 1.44 -7.21
CA PHE A 40 -2.87 0.67 -7.79
C PHE A 40 -2.63 1.01 -9.27
N LEU A 41 -3.69 1.23 -10.05
CA LEU A 41 -3.57 1.68 -11.44
C LEU A 41 -2.91 3.05 -11.54
N TRP A 42 -3.28 3.97 -10.66
CA TRP A 42 -2.68 5.29 -10.58
C TRP A 42 -1.20 5.20 -10.17
N LEU A 43 -0.85 4.41 -9.15
CA LEU A 43 0.54 4.22 -8.72
C LEU A 43 1.41 3.50 -9.76
N GLU A 44 0.86 2.56 -10.54
CA GLU A 44 1.62 1.93 -11.64
C GLU A 44 2.18 2.97 -12.61
N LYS A 45 1.42 4.05 -12.86
CA LYS A 45 1.81 5.15 -13.73
C LYS A 45 2.67 6.19 -13.03
N GLU A 46 2.32 6.57 -11.80
CA GLU A 46 2.90 7.73 -11.13
C GLU A 46 4.10 7.37 -10.24
N ASP A 47 4.08 6.23 -9.55
CA ASP A 47 5.20 5.76 -8.73
C ASP A 47 5.17 4.23 -8.56
N ASN A 48 5.91 3.56 -9.46
CA ASN A 48 6.01 2.10 -9.47
C ASN A 48 6.76 1.55 -8.25
N GLU A 49 7.64 2.35 -7.62
CA GLU A 49 8.39 1.88 -6.44
C GLU A 49 7.49 1.82 -5.21
N ILE A 50 6.64 2.83 -4.99
CA ILE A 50 5.61 2.77 -3.94
C ILE A 50 4.65 1.60 -4.21
N ARG A 51 4.22 1.42 -5.45
CA ARG A 51 3.36 0.29 -5.85
C ARG A 51 3.99 -1.06 -5.48
N LYS A 52 5.27 -1.27 -5.80
CA LYS A 52 6.02 -2.51 -5.48
C LYS A 52 6.16 -2.70 -3.97
N LYS A 53 6.45 -1.66 -3.20
CA LYS A 53 6.52 -1.73 -1.73
C LYS A 53 5.18 -2.16 -1.13
N LEU A 54 4.07 -1.62 -1.63
CA LEU A 54 2.74 -2.07 -1.24
C LEU A 54 2.47 -3.51 -1.68
N ASN A 55 2.89 -3.92 -2.88
CA ASN A 55 2.80 -5.31 -3.33
C ASN A 55 3.53 -6.29 -2.38
N ASN A 56 4.73 -5.91 -1.94
CA ASN A 56 5.51 -6.69 -0.98
C ASN A 56 4.80 -6.83 0.38
N LEU A 57 4.14 -5.78 0.85
CA LEU A 57 3.29 -5.84 2.04
C LEU A 57 2.16 -6.86 1.87
N LEU A 58 1.47 -6.86 0.71
CA LEU A 58 0.38 -7.81 0.44
C LEU A 58 0.85 -9.26 0.36
N ASN A 59 2.12 -9.47 -0.04
CA ASN A 59 2.75 -10.79 -0.10
C ASN A 59 3.33 -11.26 1.24
N ASN A 60 3.34 -10.43 2.28
CA ASN A 60 3.72 -10.85 3.62
C ASN A 60 2.79 -11.97 4.11
N GLU A 61 3.33 -13.08 4.61
CA GLU A 61 2.55 -14.27 5.01
C GLU A 61 1.41 -13.96 5.98
N GLU A 62 1.61 -13.01 6.90
CA GLU A 62 0.59 -12.65 7.90
C GLU A 62 -0.59 -11.88 7.29
N ILE A 63 -0.41 -11.20 6.15
CA ILE A 63 -1.48 -10.49 5.43
C ILE A 63 -2.05 -11.37 4.33
N LYS A 64 -1.17 -12.01 3.55
CA LYS A 64 -1.49 -12.84 2.40
C LYS A 64 -2.50 -13.94 2.74
N LYS A 65 -2.37 -14.57 3.91
CA LYS A 65 -3.29 -15.64 4.37
C LYS A 65 -4.76 -15.20 4.50
N TYR A 66 -5.02 -13.90 4.63
CA TYR A 66 -6.38 -13.34 4.69
C TYR A 66 -6.90 -12.89 3.33
N LEU A 67 -6.00 -12.68 2.35
CA LEU A 67 -6.35 -12.21 1.00
C LEU A 67 -6.48 -13.38 0.01
N LEU A 68 -5.51 -14.29 0.05
CA LEU A 68 -5.34 -15.37 -0.91
C LEU A 68 -5.36 -16.72 -0.21
N GLN A 69 -5.89 -17.72 -0.90
CA GLN A 69 -5.82 -19.11 -0.48
C GLN A 69 -4.64 -19.81 -1.19
N ASN A 70 -4.09 -20.84 -0.54
CA ASN A 70 -2.98 -21.65 -1.04
C ASN A 70 -1.67 -20.87 -1.21
N SER A 71 -0.74 -21.40 -2.01
CA SER A 71 0.56 -20.82 -2.36
C SER A 71 0.49 -19.67 -3.39
N LYS A 72 -0.68 -19.05 -3.59
CA LYS A 72 -0.81 -17.89 -4.48
C LYS A 72 -0.13 -16.65 -3.87
N CYS A 73 0.35 -15.76 -4.74
CA CYS A 73 0.93 -14.47 -4.37
C CYS A 73 0.47 -13.39 -5.37
N PHE A 74 0.66 -12.13 -5.01
CA PHE A 74 0.53 -11.01 -5.93
C PHE A 74 1.82 -10.86 -6.74
N PRO A 75 1.83 -11.13 -8.05
CA PRO A 75 3.05 -11.05 -8.85
C PRO A 75 3.46 -9.59 -9.10
N ASP A 76 4.75 -9.35 -9.38
CA ASP A 76 5.26 -7.99 -9.60
C ASP A 76 4.79 -7.35 -10.93
N ASN A 77 4.48 -8.17 -11.92
CA ASN A 77 3.96 -7.69 -13.19
C ASN A 77 2.52 -7.18 -13.02
N PHE A 78 2.23 -6.00 -13.54
CA PHE A 78 0.96 -5.32 -13.25
C PHE A 78 -0.28 -6.06 -13.76
N LYS A 79 -0.17 -6.77 -14.90
CA LYS A 79 -1.28 -7.56 -15.44
C LYS A 79 -1.67 -8.69 -14.49
N GLY A 80 -0.71 -9.50 -14.05
CA GLY A 80 -0.92 -10.57 -13.09
C GLY A 80 -1.36 -10.05 -11.73
N PHE A 81 -0.81 -8.91 -11.30
CA PHE A 81 -1.27 -8.22 -10.09
C PHE A 81 -2.77 -7.89 -10.17
N CYS A 82 -3.21 -7.32 -11.29
CA CYS A 82 -4.62 -6.99 -11.52
C CYS A 82 -5.52 -8.24 -11.53
N GLU A 83 -5.05 -9.35 -12.13
CA GLU A 83 -5.79 -10.62 -12.11
C GLU A 83 -5.96 -11.14 -10.68
N THR A 84 -4.90 -11.13 -9.86
CA THR A 84 -4.95 -11.51 -8.45
C THR A 84 -5.84 -10.56 -7.62
N LEU A 85 -5.72 -9.25 -7.83
CA LEU A 85 -6.57 -8.25 -7.15
C LEU A 85 -8.04 -8.43 -7.51
N SER A 86 -8.34 -8.78 -8.76
CA SER A 86 -9.71 -9.09 -9.21
C SER A 86 -10.28 -10.34 -8.55
N GLU A 87 -9.45 -11.34 -8.24
CA GLU A 87 -9.89 -12.49 -7.44
C GLU A 87 -10.23 -12.09 -6.00
N VAL A 88 -9.41 -11.26 -5.36
CA VAL A 88 -9.66 -10.74 -4.00
C VAL A 88 -10.94 -9.91 -3.97
N ALA A 89 -11.17 -9.08 -4.99
CA ALA A 89 -12.35 -8.21 -5.08
C ALA A 89 -13.69 -8.95 -5.23
N LYS A 90 -13.68 -10.25 -5.53
CA LYS A 90 -14.91 -11.08 -5.54
C LYS A 90 -15.46 -11.32 -4.13
N ASP A 91 -14.63 -11.14 -3.10
CA ASP A 91 -14.98 -11.28 -1.70
C ASP A 91 -14.88 -9.91 -1.01
N ILE A 92 -16.03 -9.38 -0.60
CA ILE A 92 -16.13 -8.02 -0.06
C ILE A 92 -15.36 -7.86 1.25
N ASP A 93 -15.31 -8.91 2.08
CA ASP A 93 -14.64 -8.85 3.37
C ASP A 93 -13.12 -8.80 3.17
N ARG A 94 -12.61 -9.57 2.20
CA ARG A 94 -11.18 -9.50 1.81
C ARG A 94 -10.84 -8.14 1.20
N LEU A 95 -11.72 -7.58 0.38
CA LEU A 95 -11.52 -6.26 -0.21
C LEU A 95 -11.49 -5.16 0.86
N PHE A 96 -12.39 -5.19 1.84
CA PHE A 96 -12.39 -4.23 2.95
C PHE A 96 -11.18 -4.40 3.86
N PHE A 97 -10.75 -5.63 4.13
CA PHE A 97 -9.52 -5.89 4.86
C PHE A 97 -8.31 -5.32 4.11
N LEU A 98 -8.19 -5.58 2.80
CA LEU A 98 -7.14 -5.02 1.94
C LEU A 98 -7.13 -3.49 1.99
N LYS A 99 -8.30 -2.85 1.81
CA LYS A 99 -8.43 -1.39 1.88
C LYS A 99 -7.92 -0.84 3.22
N LYS A 100 -8.30 -1.46 4.35
CA LYS A 100 -7.84 -1.03 5.69
C LYS A 100 -6.32 -1.14 5.86
N ILE A 101 -5.70 -2.23 5.40
CA ILE A 101 -4.25 -2.42 5.45
C ILE A 101 -3.54 -1.32 4.64
N LEU A 102 -4.01 -1.05 3.43
CA LEU A 102 -3.41 -0.03 2.55
C LEU A 102 -3.60 1.39 3.12
N GLU A 103 -4.79 1.72 3.62
CA GLU A 103 -5.09 3.01 4.23
C GLU A 103 -4.18 3.27 5.44
N ARG A 104 -3.97 2.26 6.28
CA ARG A 104 -3.12 2.36 7.47
C ARG A 104 -1.66 2.57 7.08
N SER A 105 -1.13 1.76 6.16
CA SER A 105 0.26 1.86 5.68
C SER A 105 0.54 3.20 4.99
N LEU A 106 -0.35 3.65 4.09
CA LEU A 106 -0.20 4.93 3.41
C LEU A 106 -0.36 6.13 4.36
N THR A 107 -1.20 6.01 5.39
CA THR A 107 -1.30 7.04 6.43
C THR A 107 0.03 7.18 7.18
N TYR A 108 0.60 6.07 7.63
CA TYR A 108 1.91 6.10 8.30
C TYR A 108 3.02 6.61 7.39
N ALA A 109 3.05 6.19 6.12
CA ALA A 109 3.98 6.72 5.13
C ALA A 109 3.86 8.23 4.95
N LEU A 110 2.64 8.74 4.84
CA LEU A 110 2.39 10.16 4.69
C LEU A 110 2.87 10.97 5.90
N TYR A 111 2.61 10.49 7.12
CA TYR A 111 3.09 11.19 8.32
C TYR A 111 4.62 11.17 8.43
N HIS A 112 5.26 10.05 8.05
CA HIS A 112 6.71 9.97 8.03
C HIS A 112 7.33 10.92 6.99
N ALA A 113 6.77 10.98 5.78
CA ALA A 113 7.22 11.92 4.74
C ALA A 113 7.03 13.40 5.15
N LYS A 114 5.95 13.72 5.89
CA LYS A 114 5.72 15.08 6.39
C LYS A 114 6.79 15.56 7.36
N ILE A 115 7.20 14.71 8.30
CA ILE A 115 8.22 15.06 9.29
C ILE A 115 9.56 15.30 8.60
N LYS A 116 9.93 14.42 7.66
CA LYS A 116 11.14 14.57 6.86
C LYS A 116 11.17 15.90 6.09
N ASP A 117 10.06 16.30 5.49
CA ASP A 117 9.98 17.58 4.78
C ASP A 117 10.14 18.77 5.73
N GLU A 118 9.62 18.68 6.96
CA GLU A 118 9.75 19.73 7.99
C GLU A 118 11.20 19.86 8.49
N GLU A 119 11.89 18.74 8.75
CA GLU A 119 13.32 18.73 9.11
C GLU A 119 14.19 19.39 8.01
N ASN A 120 13.91 19.08 6.74
CA ASN A 120 14.65 19.69 5.62
C ASN A 120 14.41 21.20 5.45
N VAL A 121 13.33 21.76 6.03
CA VAL A 121 13.03 23.20 5.96
C VAL A 121 13.65 23.96 7.14
N GLU A 122 13.81 23.31 8.29
CA GLU A 122 14.48 23.92 9.47
C GLU A 122 16.01 23.95 9.34
N GLU A 123 16.61 23.13 8.47
CA GLU A 123 18.06 23.10 8.20
C GLU A 123 18.56 24.11 7.14
N VAL A 124 17.69 24.95 6.57
CA VAL A 124 18.01 25.93 5.50
C VAL A 124 17.88 27.37 6.00
#